data_AF-A0A091B6C2-F1
#
_entry.id   AF-A0A091B6C2-F1
#
_cell.length_a   1.000
_cell.length_b   1.000
_cell.length_c   1.000
_cell.angle_alpha   90.00
_cell.angle_beta   90.00
_cell.angle_gamma   90.00
#
_symmetry.space_group_name_H-M   'P 1'
#
loop_
_entity.id
_entity.type
_entity.pdbx_description
1 polymer ?
#
loop_
_entity_poly.entity_id
_entity_poly.type
_entity_poly.pdbx_seq_one_letter_code
_entity_poly.pdbx_strand_id
1 'polypeptide(L)'
;MFHRPVSRCFEKRSRDPVQYPGNAAIGSGPESLCRHRGDGRQRRYSAYRGRREEKTDHVVLAVGVRSNNKLALELAPHFPRLYTIGDARKVGRIAQAVRDGFDTVWKLV
;
A
#
# COMPACT_ATOMS: atom_id res chain seq x y z
N MET A 1 -22.57 -22.18 10.28
CA MET A 1 -22.16 -21.40 9.09
C MET A 1 -21.85 -19.97 9.53
N PHE A 2 -20.58 -19.64 9.76
CA PHE A 2 -20.17 -18.29 10.18
C PHE A 2 -19.61 -17.53 8.97
N HIS A 3 -20.38 -16.59 8.43
CA HIS A 3 -19.84 -15.57 7.54
C HIS A 3 -19.12 -14.52 8.38
N ARG A 4 -17.78 -14.47 8.30
CA ARG A 4 -17.00 -13.32 8.79
C ARG A 4 -16.98 -12.25 7.70
N PRO A 5 -17.37 -11.00 7.99
CA PRO A 5 -17.12 -9.90 7.06
C PRO A 5 -15.64 -9.51 7.10
N VAL A 6 -15.01 -9.50 5.93
CA VAL A 6 -13.63 -9.04 5.75
C VAL A 6 -13.65 -7.50 5.74
N SER A 7 -13.32 -6.87 6.86
CA SER A 7 -13.13 -5.42 6.93
C SER A 7 -11.83 -5.03 6.22
N ARG A 8 -11.95 -4.53 4.99
CA ARG A 8 -10.87 -3.92 4.21
C ARG A 8 -10.54 -2.53 4.78
N CYS A 9 -9.48 -2.44 5.57
CA CYS A 9 -8.79 -1.16 5.79
C CYS A 9 -7.65 -1.09 4.76
N PHE A 10 -7.92 -0.49 3.60
CA PHE A 10 -6.89 -0.14 2.62
C PHE A 10 -6.66 1.36 2.71
N GLU A 11 -5.82 1.77 3.67
CA GLU A 11 -5.43 3.17 3.81
C GLU A 11 -4.23 3.45 2.91
N LYS A 12 -4.49 4.07 1.75
CA LYS A 12 -3.43 4.67 0.94
C LYS A 12 -2.93 5.90 1.67
N ARG A 13 -1.76 5.82 2.32
CA ARG A 13 -1.04 7.01 2.77
C ARG A 13 0.12 7.30 1.82
N SER A 14 0.01 8.45 1.18
CA SER A 14 0.94 9.05 0.23
C SER A 14 2.22 9.55 0.90
N ARG A 15 3.36 9.27 0.24
CA ARG A 15 4.66 9.98 0.22
C ARG A 15 5.40 10.11 1.56
N ASP A 16 6.63 9.58 1.55
CA ASP A 16 7.62 9.55 2.64
C ASP A 16 8.06 10.96 3.13
N PRO A 17 8.75 11.08 4.27
CA PRO A 17 10.16 10.69 4.30
C PRO A 17 10.52 9.67 5.38
N VAL A 18 11.43 8.78 4.99
CA VAL A 18 12.27 7.96 5.87
C VAL A 18 13.18 8.90 6.67
N GLN A 19 13.18 8.78 8.00
CA GLN A 19 14.18 9.43 8.85
C GLN A 19 14.40 8.63 10.15
N TYR A 20 15.57 8.01 10.27
CA TYR A 20 16.26 7.69 11.53
C TYR A 20 17.63 8.36 11.38
N PRO A 21 18.12 9.21 12.29
CA PRO A 21 18.43 8.82 13.68
C PRO A 21 18.19 9.96 14.72
N GLY A 22 18.28 9.63 16.02
CA GLY A 22 18.48 10.62 17.09
C GLY A 22 17.46 10.57 18.22
N ASN A 23 17.97 10.56 19.45
CA ASN A 23 17.25 10.40 20.71
C ASN A 23 16.29 11.55 21.07
N ALA A 24 15.39 11.24 22.01
CA ALA A 24 14.61 12.14 22.87
C ALA A 24 13.35 12.81 22.28
N ALA A 25 12.19 12.37 22.76
CA ALA A 25 11.25 13.21 23.53
C ALA A 25 10.06 12.37 24.01
N ILE A 26 9.95 12.24 25.34
CA ILE A 26 8.74 11.82 26.04
C ILE A 26 7.74 12.97 25.85
N GLY A 27 6.64 12.72 25.14
CA GLY A 27 5.64 13.73 24.83
C GLY A 27 4.24 13.14 24.87
N SER A 28 3.54 13.42 25.95
CA SER A 28 2.11 13.16 26.16
C SER A 28 1.23 13.99 25.20
N GLY A 29 0.37 13.32 24.41
CA GLY A 29 -0.81 13.93 23.76
C GLY A 29 -1.20 13.30 22.40
N PRO A 30 -2.36 13.67 21.82
CA PRO A 30 -3.70 13.77 22.40
C PRO A 30 -4.63 12.65 21.88
N GLU A 31 -5.74 12.42 22.59
CA GLU A 31 -6.83 11.54 22.17
C GLU A 31 -7.40 11.98 20.80
N SER A 32 -7.10 11.23 19.73
CA SER A 32 -7.79 11.41 18.44
C SER A 32 -9.10 10.63 18.49
N LEU A 33 -10.15 11.32 18.93
CA LEU A 33 -11.49 10.79 19.11
C LEU A 33 -12.21 10.70 17.76
N CYS A 34 -12.03 9.59 17.02
CA CYS A 34 -12.87 9.30 15.86
C CYS A 34 -14.28 8.94 16.33
N ARG A 35 -15.20 9.92 16.31
CA ARG A 35 -16.61 9.72 16.66
C ARG A 35 -17.33 9.00 15.52
N HIS A 36 -17.55 7.69 15.67
CA HIS A 36 -18.60 6.99 14.93
C HIS A 36 -19.91 7.08 15.71
N ARG A 37 -20.94 7.67 15.08
CA ARG A 37 -22.31 7.69 15.61
C ARG A 37 -22.92 6.32 15.32
N GLY A 38 -22.84 5.40 16.28
CA GLY A 38 -23.42 4.05 16.17
C GLY A 38 -23.14 3.18 17.40
N ASP A 39 -24.20 2.91 18.16
CA ASP A 39 -24.40 1.82 19.12
C ASP A 39 -23.22 1.42 20.04
N GLY A 40 -23.13 2.10 21.19
CA GLY A 40 -23.17 1.47 22.52
C GLY A 40 -22.03 0.56 23.02
N ARG A 41 -21.13 0.06 22.19
CA ARG A 41 -19.98 -0.75 22.64
C ARG A 41 -18.66 -0.02 22.35
N GLN A 42 -18.21 0.74 23.34
CA GLN A 42 -16.83 1.25 23.43
C GLN A 42 -15.84 0.07 23.47
N ARG A 43 -15.45 -0.45 22.30
CA ARG A 43 -14.19 -1.19 22.19
C ARG A 43 -13.07 -0.15 22.28
N ARG A 44 -12.56 0.05 23.49
CA ARG A 44 -11.29 0.73 23.74
C ARG A 44 -10.20 -0.07 23.02
N TYR A 45 -9.88 0.30 21.78
CA TYR A 45 -8.59 -0.07 21.21
C TYR A 45 -7.57 0.86 21.88
N SER A 46 -6.93 0.36 22.94
CA SER A 46 -5.76 1.02 23.53
C SER A 46 -4.69 1.08 22.44
N ALA A 47 -4.47 2.28 21.90
CA ALA A 47 -3.37 2.53 20.99
C ALA A 47 -2.07 2.48 21.81
N TYR A 48 -1.55 1.28 22.05
CA TYR A 48 -0.23 1.10 22.64
C TYR A 48 0.82 1.69 21.70
N ARG A 49 1.22 2.95 21.96
CA ARG A 49 2.34 3.62 21.28
C ARG A 49 3.68 3.25 21.92
N GLY A 50 3.99 1.96 21.94
CA GLY A 50 5.25 1.43 22.46
C GLY A 50 5.88 0.45 21.47
N ARG A 51 7.22 0.41 21.41
CA ARG A 51 7.94 -0.68 20.73
C ARG A 51 7.59 -1.99 21.43
N ARG A 52 7.16 -2.99 20.67
CA ARG A 52 6.85 -4.33 21.17
C ARG A 52 7.65 -5.35 20.38
N GLU A 53 8.10 -6.39 21.08
CA GLU A 53 8.76 -7.55 20.50
C GLU A 53 7.80 -8.74 20.55
N GLU A 54 7.76 -9.53 19.48
CA GLU A 54 6.93 -10.73 19.35
C GLU A 54 7.82 -11.87 18.85
N LYS A 55 7.78 -13.01 19.53
CA LYS A 55 8.52 -14.20 19.09
C LYS A 55 7.76 -14.89 17.96
N THR A 56 8.44 -15.17 16.84
CA THR A 56 7.89 -15.94 15.72
C THR A 56 9.02 -16.64 14.98
N ASP A 57 8.72 -17.77 14.34
CA ASP A 57 9.70 -18.53 13.55
C ASP A 57 10.00 -17.84 12.22
N HIS A 58 8.98 -17.21 11.63
CA HIS A 58 9.07 -16.57 10.32
C HIS A 58 8.27 -15.27 10.26
N VAL A 59 8.85 -14.27 9.59
CA VAL A 59 8.20 -13.00 9.30
C VAL A 59 8.06 -12.85 7.78
N VAL A 60 6.82 -12.73 7.30
CA VAL A 60 6.54 -12.45 5.88
C VAL A 60 6.20 -10.97 5.72
N LEU A 61 7.04 -10.25 4.98
CA LEU A 61 6.86 -8.83 4.72
C LEU A 61 5.94 -8.62 3.50
N ALA A 62 4.65 -8.41 3.76
CA ALA A 62 3.63 -8.11 2.73
C ALA A 62 3.28 -6.60 2.68
N VAL A 63 4.30 -5.74 2.71
CA VAL A 63 4.14 -4.27 2.83
C VAL A 63 3.67 -3.57 1.55
N GLY A 64 3.67 -4.27 0.41
CA GLY A 64 3.26 -3.74 -0.88
C GLY A 64 4.18 -4.18 -2.00
N VAL A 65 4.00 -3.58 -3.17
CA VAL A 65 4.78 -3.86 -4.38
C VAL A 65 5.20 -2.56 -5.08
N ARG A 66 6.24 -2.63 -5.89
CA ARG A 66 6.75 -1.52 -6.72
C ARG A 66 6.79 -1.97 -8.18
N SER A 67 6.54 -1.04 -9.10
CA SER A 67 6.70 -1.28 -10.54
C SER A 67 8.12 -1.71 -10.89
N ASN A 68 8.24 -2.81 -11.63
CA ASN A 68 9.50 -3.24 -12.23
C ASN A 68 9.49 -2.88 -13.72
N ASN A 69 10.18 -1.80 -14.07
CA ASN A 69 10.26 -1.27 -15.43
C ASN A 69 11.70 -1.16 -15.96
N LYS A 70 12.67 -1.86 -15.33
CA LYS A 70 14.08 -1.77 -15.69
C LYS A 70 14.31 -2.05 -17.18
N LEU A 71 13.75 -3.16 -17.68
CA LEU A 71 13.88 -3.54 -19.09
C LEU A 71 13.26 -2.52 -20.04
N ALA A 72 12.11 -1.95 -19.68
CA ALA A 72 11.45 -0.95 -20.51
C ALA A 72 12.31 0.33 -20.63
N LEU A 73 12.99 0.73 -19.54
CA LEU A 73 13.90 1.88 -19.56
C LEU A 73 15.14 1.60 -20.42
N GLU A 74 15.70 0.40 -20.34
CA GLU A 74 16.85 -0.02 -21.16
C GLU A 74 16.52 -0.06 -22.65
N LEU A 75 15.30 -0.47 -23.03
CA LEU A 75 14.90 -0.59 -24.43
C LEU A 75 14.36 0.71 -25.03
N ALA A 76 13.98 1.69 -24.20
CA ALA A 76 13.39 2.95 -24.66
C ALA A 76 14.19 3.70 -25.74
N PRO A 77 15.55 3.74 -25.69
CA PRO A 77 16.34 4.39 -26.73
C PRO A 77 16.39 3.63 -28.06
N HIS A 78 16.14 2.32 -28.04
CA HIS A 78 16.37 1.44 -29.19
C HIS A 78 15.14 1.27 -30.08
N PHE A 79 13.94 1.53 -29.55
CA PHE A 79 12.69 1.31 -30.26
C PHE A 79 11.83 2.58 -30.28
N PRO A 80 11.45 3.10 -31.47
CA PRO A 80 10.59 4.27 -31.56
C PRO A 80 9.17 3.99 -31.04
N ARG A 81 8.77 2.71 -30.98
CA ARG A 81 7.45 2.25 -30.52
C ARG A 81 7.62 1.22 -29.41
N LEU A 82 7.88 1.70 -28.20
CA LEU A 82 7.92 0.89 -26.98
C LEU A 82 6.79 1.32 -26.03
N TYR A 83 6.00 0.36 -25.56
CA TYR A 83 4.89 0.62 -24.63
C TYR A 83 5.06 -0.23 -23.38
N THR A 84 5.04 0.42 -22.21
CA THR A 84 4.99 -0.27 -20.91
C THR A 84 3.54 -0.36 -20.47
N ILE A 85 3.08 -1.55 -20.05
CA ILE A 85 1.71 -1.79 -19.60
C ILE A 85 1.68 -2.50 -18.24
N GLY A 86 0.50 -2.51 -17.61
CA GLY A 86 0.26 -3.22 -16.36
C GLY A 86 1.09 -2.70 -15.21
N ASP A 87 1.47 -3.58 -14.28
CA ASP A 87 2.17 -3.20 -13.05
C ASP A 87 3.57 -2.63 -13.32
N ALA A 88 4.20 -3.00 -14.44
CA ALA A 88 5.46 -2.40 -14.88
C ALA A 88 5.29 -0.90 -15.16
N ARG A 89 4.12 -0.45 -15.65
CA ARG A 89 3.82 0.97 -15.80
C ARG A 89 3.30 1.58 -14.50
N LYS A 90 2.36 0.90 -13.84
CA LYS A 90 1.70 1.37 -12.62
C LYS A 90 1.10 0.19 -11.87
N VAL A 91 1.59 -0.05 -10.66
CA VAL A 91 1.03 -1.04 -9.72
C VAL A 91 -0.48 -0.86 -9.58
N GLY A 92 -1.21 -1.96 -9.76
CA GLY A 92 -2.65 -1.99 -9.68
C GLY A 92 -3.21 -3.37 -9.38
N ARG A 93 -4.50 -3.55 -9.67
CA ARG A 93 -5.16 -4.86 -9.67
C ARG A 93 -5.10 -5.48 -11.05
N ILE A 94 -5.30 -6.79 -11.12
CA ILE A 94 -5.37 -7.56 -12.38
C ILE A 94 -6.30 -6.90 -13.41
N ALA A 95 -7.50 -6.47 -13.01
CA ALA A 95 -8.44 -5.81 -13.91
C ALA A 95 -7.90 -4.51 -14.54
N GLN A 96 -7.02 -3.78 -13.82
CA GLN A 96 -6.38 -2.57 -14.35
C GLN A 96 -5.26 -2.92 -15.33
N ALA A 97 -4.49 -3.98 -15.06
CA ALA A 97 -3.45 -4.45 -15.98
C ALA A 97 -4.04 -4.97 -17.30
N VAL A 98 -5.15 -5.71 -17.23
CA VAL A 98 -5.87 -6.20 -18.41
C VAL A 98 -6.44 -5.04 -19.23
N ARG A 99 -7.15 -4.11 -18.58
CA ARG A 99 -7.69 -2.92 -19.25
C ARG A 99 -6.59 -2.09 -19.89
N ASP A 100 -5.46 -1.95 -19.20
CA ASP A 100 -4.33 -1.21 -19.72
C ASP A 100 -3.74 -1.83 -20.99
N GLY A 101 -3.56 -3.15 -21.01
CA GLY A 101 -3.12 -3.85 -22.23
C GLY A 101 -4.08 -3.61 -23.39
N PHE A 102 -5.40 -3.75 -23.14
CA PHE A 102 -6.43 -3.52 -24.15
C PHE A 102 -6.41 -2.07 -24.67
N ASP A 103 -6.49 -1.09 -23.78
CA ASP A 103 -6.52 0.34 -24.14
C ASP A 103 -5.25 0.75 -24.88
N THR A 104 -4.10 0.17 -24.52
CA THR A 104 -2.82 0.44 -25.18
C THR A 104 -2.86 -0.06 -26.62
N VAL A 105 -3.27 -1.30 -26.85
CA VAL A 105 -3.35 -1.87 -28.21
C VAL A 105 -4.43 -1.18 -29.06
N TRP A 106 -5.59 -0.88 -28.46
CA TRP A 106 -6.70 -0.22 -29.17
C TRP A 106 -6.34 1.16 -29.72
N LYS A 107 -5.38 1.85 -29.09
CA LYS A 107 -4.87 3.17 -29.55
C LYS A 107 -3.80 3.07 -30.64
N LEU A 108 -3.35 1.86 -30.99
CA LEU A 108 -2.33 1.63 -32.02
C LEU A 108 -2.94 1.30 -33.39
N VAL A 109 -4.25 1.08 -33.44
CA VAL A 109 -5.07 0.87 -34.64
C VAL A 109 -5.65 2.20 -35.07
#